data_AF-A0A924I951-F1
#
_entry.id   AF-A0A924I951-F1
#
_cell.length_a   1.000
_cell.length_b   1.000
_cell.length_c   1.000
_cell.angle_alpha   90.00
_cell.angle_beta   90.00
_cell.angle_gamma   90.00
#
_symmetry.space_group_name_H-M   'P 1'
#
loop_
_entity.id
_entity.type
_entity.pdbx_description
1 polymer ?
#
loop_
_entity_poly.entity_id
_entity_poly.type
_entity_poly.pdbx_seq_one_letter_code
_entity_poly.pdbx_strand_id
1 'polypeptide(L)' 'MEIQLKSEITCPNCGYKKVEHMPTNACQFFYECENCKTVLKPKEGDCCVYCSYGRVACPPIQENKNCC' A
#
# COMPACT_ATOMS: atom_id res chain seq x y z
N MET A 1 0.13 -9.97 -18.19
CA MET A 1 0.07 -8.64 -17.55
C MET A 1 1.13 -8.63 -16.46
N GLU A 2 2.04 -7.67 -16.47
CA GLU A 2 3.10 -7.57 -15.45
C GLU A 2 2.54 -6.82 -14.24
N ILE A 3 2.57 -7.46 -13.07
CA ILE A 3 2.12 -6.85 -11.81
C ILE A 3 3.21 -5.89 -11.34
N GLN A 4 2.86 -4.63 -11.12
CA GLN A 4 3.78 -3.69 -10.50
C GLN A 4 3.83 -3.95 -9.00
N LEU A 5 4.94 -4.51 -8.55
CA LEU A 5 5.21 -4.75 -7.12
C LEU A 5 5.86 -3.56 -6.43
N LYS A 6 6.21 -2.50 -7.16
CA LYS A 6 6.76 -1.27 -6.57
C LYS A 6 5.64 -0.23 -6.50
N SER A 7 5.32 0.22 -5.30
CA SER A 7 4.37 1.31 -5.09
C SER A 7 5.01 2.37 -4.21
N GLU A 8 4.89 3.64 -4.63
CA GLU A 8 5.28 4.77 -3.79
C GLU A 8 4.19 4.99 -2.75
N ILE A 9 4.49 4.70 -1.48
CA ILE A 9 3.61 4.98 -0.36
C ILE A 9 3.89 6.38 0.17
N THR A 10 2.84 7.18 0.27
CA THR A 10 2.92 8.55 0.81
C THR A 10 2.28 8.59 2.19
N CYS A 11 3.04 9.01 3.20
CA CYS A 11 2.51 9.21 4.54
C CYS A 11 1.62 10.46 4.58
N PRO A 12 0.32 10.35 4.91
CA PRO A 12 -0.57 11.50 5.03
C PRO A 12 -0.27 12.38 6.25
N ASN A 13 0.50 11.88 7.22
CA ASN A 13 0.80 12.58 8.46
C ASN A 13 1.97 13.56 8.32
N CYS A 14 3.07 13.13 7.66
CA CYS A 14 4.27 13.94 7.50
C CYS A 14 4.62 14.26 6.03
N GLY A 15 3.89 13.71 5.05
CA GLY A 15 4.16 13.89 3.62
C GLY A 15 5.34 13.08 3.09
N TYR A 16 6.00 12.26 3.91
CA TYR A 16 7.12 11.43 3.50
C TYR A 16 6.69 10.39 2.45
N LYS A 17 7.49 10.21 1.40
CA LYS A 17 7.22 9.27 0.33
C LYS A 17 8.34 8.25 0.25
N LYS A 18 7.98 6.99 0.10
CA LYS A 18 8.94 5.91 -0.06
C LYS A 18 8.44 4.91 -1.08
N VAL A 19 9.34 4.45 -1.96
CA VAL A 19 9.03 3.35 -2.87
C VAL A 19 9.22 2.05 -2.12
N GLU A 20 8.14 1.33 -1.93
CA GLU A 20 8.11 0.06 -1.21
C GLU A 20 7.73 -1.09 -2.15
N HIS A 21 8.24 -2.27 -1.81
CA HIS A 21 7.86 -3.49 -2.51
C HIS A 21 6.60 -4.09 -1.88
N MET A 22 5.51 -4.07 -2.63
CA MET A 22 4.26 -4.70 -2.26
C MET A 22 4.44 -6.23 -2.22
N PRO A 23 4.11 -6.88 -1.10
CA PRO A 23 4.10 -8.33 -1.03
C PRO A 23 3.05 -8.91 -1.99
N THR A 24 3.41 -9.97 -2.71
CA THR A 24 2.49 -10.70 -3.61
C THR A 24 1.64 -11.73 -2.88
N ASN A 25 2.05 -12.11 -1.67
CA ASN A 25 1.49 -13.20 -0.89
C ASN A 25 0.73 -12.75 0.35
N ALA A 26 0.65 -11.44 0.63
CA ALA A 26 -0.02 -10.91 1.81
C ALA A 26 -0.54 -9.49 1.57
N CYS A 27 -1.60 -9.09 2.28
CA CYS A 27 -2.07 -7.71 2.29
C CYS A 27 -1.38 -6.91 3.39
N GLN A 28 -0.72 -5.80 3.03
CA GLN A 28 -0.12 -4.89 4.00
C GLN A 28 -1.21 -4.00 4.63
N PHE A 29 -1.76 -4.44 5.75
CA PHE A 29 -2.82 -3.69 6.44
C PHE A 29 -2.26 -2.59 7.36
N PHE A 30 -1.04 -2.74 7.84
CA PHE A 30 -0.38 -1.76 8.70
C PHE A 30 0.93 -1.35 8.05
N TYR A 31 1.18 -0.06 7.93
CA TYR A 31 2.46 0.45 7.45
C TYR A 31 3.01 1.46 8.44
N GLU A 32 4.18 1.18 9.00
CA GLU A 32 4.88 2.14 9.83
C GLU A 32 5.71 3.07 8.93
N CYS A 33 5.42 4.37 9.01
CA CYS A 33 6.22 5.35 8.29
C CYS A 33 7.61 5.46 8.90
N GLU A 34 8.67 5.26 8.12
CA GLU A 34 10.04 5.34 8.65
C GLU A 34 10.44 6.73 9.17
N ASN A 35 9.82 7.79 8.65
CA ASN A 35 10.14 9.16 9.04
C ASN A 35 9.48 9.55 10.38
N CYS A 36 8.16 9.40 10.50
CA CYS A 36 7.42 9.80 11.70
C CYS A 36 7.02 8.64 12.64
N LYS A 37 7.36 7.40 12.28
CA LYS A 37 7.01 6.16 12.99
C LYS A 37 5.51 5.99 13.24
N THR A 38 4.68 6.68 12.46
CA THR A 38 3.23 6.56 12.58
C THR A 38 2.78 5.30 11.86
N VAL A 39 1.88 4.54 12.50
CA VAL A 39 1.29 3.34 11.91
C VAL A 39 0.06 3.76 11.10
N LEU A 40 0.19 3.72 9.79
CA LEU A 40 -0.90 3.94 8.84
C LEU A 40 -1.74 2.68 8.71
N LYS A 41 -3.06 2.88 8.64
CA LYS A 41 -4.07 1.85 8.37
C LYS A 41 -4.84 2.24 7.10
N PRO A 42 -5.29 1.27 6.28
CA PRO A 42 -6.13 1.55 5.13
C PRO A 42 -7.36 2.35 5.53
N LYS A 43 -7.86 3.15 4.60
CA LYS A 43 -9.12 3.85 4.73
C LYS A 43 -10.27 2.85 4.64
N GLU A 44 -11.40 3.23 5.19
CA GLU A 44 -12.62 2.43 5.13
C GLU A 44 -13.01 2.22 3.66
N GLY A 45 -13.12 0.95 3.24
CA GLY A 45 -13.38 0.55 1.85
C GLY A 45 -12.15 0.12 1.03
N ASP A 46 -10.92 0.32 1.54
CA ASP A 46 -9.69 -0.10 0.87
C ASP A 46 -9.11 -1.43 1.41
N CYS A 47 -8.47 -2.21 0.53
CA CYS A 47 -7.87 -3.51 0.85
C CYS A 47 -6.66 -3.42 1.79
N CYS A 48 -5.85 -2.38 1.62
CA CYS A 48 -4.52 -2.28 2.21
C CYS A 48 -4.00 -0.84 2.12
N VAL A 49 -2.92 -0.55 2.85
CA VAL A 49 -2.28 0.78 2.90
C VAL A 49 -1.86 1.31 1.53
N TYR A 50 -1.53 0.43 0.58
CA TYR A 50 -1.14 0.82 -0.78
C TYR A 50 -2.34 1.26 -1.63
N CYS A 51 -3.55 0.76 -1.39
CA CYS A 51 -4.72 1.29 -2.09
C CYS A 51 -5.14 2.65 -1.54
N SER A 52 -4.96 2.86 -0.23
CA SER A 52 -5.33 4.13 0.41
C SER A 52 -4.31 5.25 0.21
N TYR A 53 -3.02 4.91 0.22
CA TYR A 53 -1.91 5.87 0.26
C TYR A 53 -0.79 5.57 -0.74
N GLY A 54 -0.89 4.46 -1.46
CA GLY A 54 0.07 4.09 -2.50
C GLY A 54 -0.32 4.71 -3.84
N ARG A 55 0.68 4.90 -4.69
CA ARG A 55 0.48 5.37 -6.07
C ARG A 55 -0.09 4.27 -6.98
N VAL A 56 0.25 3.02 -6.69
CA VAL A 56 -0.18 1.83 -7.43
C VAL A 56 -0.99 0.92 -6.51
N ALA A 57 -2.12 0.42 -7.01
CA ALA A 57 -3.04 -0.46 -6.28
C ALA A 57 -2.43 -1.82 -5.91
N CYS A 58 -3.03 -2.51 -4.94
CA CYS A 58 -2.55 -3.80 -4.44
C CYS A 58 -2.48 -4.87 -5.56
N PRO A 59 -1.48 -5.77 -5.56
CA PRO A 59 -1.35 -6.85 -6.54
C PRO A 59 -2.66 -7.60 -6.87
N PRO A 60 -3.50 -8.00 -5.90
CA PRO A 60 -4.76 -8.68 -6.22
C PRO A 60 -5.72 -7.83 -7.07
N ILE A 61 -5.77 -6.50 -6.87
CA ILE A 61 -6.59 -5.60 -7.72
C ILE A 61 -6.02 -5.54 -9.13
N GLN A 62 -4.69 -5.47 -9.30
CA GLN A 62 -4.06 -5.49 -10.62
C GLN A 62 -4.29 -6.82 -11.35
N GLU A 63 -4.35 -7.92 -10.63
CA GLU A 63 -4.66 -9.25 -11.15
C GLU A 63 -6.16 -9.51 -11.32
N ASN A 64 -7.02 -8.53 -11.01
CA ASN A 64 -8.48 -8.66 -11.05
C ASN A 64 -8.99 -9.83 -10.17
N LYS A 65 -8.27 -10.12 -9.08
CA LYS A 65 -8.64 -11.08 -8.05
C LYS A 65 -9.41 -10.36 -6.94
N ASN A 66 -10.28 -11.10 -6.24
CA ASN A 66 -10.94 -10.57 -5.06
C ASN A 66 -9.92 -10.08 -4.04
N CYS A 67 -10.27 -8.95 -3.43
CA CYS A 67 -9.39 -8.23 -2.54
C CYS A 67 -9.42 -8.85 -1.14
N CYS A 68 -8.54 -9.86 -0.95
CA CYS A 68 -8.48 -10.70 0.25
C CYS A 68 -9.71 -11.58 0.47
#